data_AF-A0A917FNJ9-F1
#
_entry.id   AF-A0A917FNJ9-F1
#
_cell.length_a   1.000
_cell.length_b   1.000
_cell.length_c   1.000
_cell.angle_alpha   90.00
_cell.angle_beta   90.00
_cell.angle_gamma   90.00
#
_symmetry.space_group_name_H-M   'P 1'
#
loop_
_entity.id
_entity.type
_entity.pdbx_description
1 polymer ?
#
loop_
_entity_poly.entity_id
_entity_poly.type
_entity_poly.pdbx_seq_one_letter_code
_entity_poly.pdbx_strand_id
1 'polypeptide(L)'
;MDKLIASLIAMTREAANHANELDDAQLAQFVEEREQLVKQLKQLTVHLPEDAPERLRYREDMKQLGEWDAIIAGRMLALKDEAVDQMGKINVVRKQKNAYDSGYAAADSYYFDQRK
;
A
#
# COMPACT_ATOMS: atom_id res chain seq x y z
N MET A 1 0.65 -13.96 25.39
CA MET A 1 1.69 -13.65 24.39
C MET A 1 1.66 -14.62 23.23
N ASP A 2 1.74 -15.94 23.47
CA ASP A 2 1.73 -16.97 22.41
C ASP A 2 0.56 -16.89 21.43
N LYS A 3 -0.66 -16.61 21.93
CA LYS A 3 -1.83 -16.38 21.06
C LYS A 3 -1.64 -15.20 20.11
N LEU A 4 -1.07 -14.09 20.59
CA LEU A 4 -0.86 -12.89 19.76
C LEU A 4 0.19 -13.15 18.66
N ILE A 5 1.22 -13.92 18.97
CA ILE A 5 2.24 -14.31 18.00
C ILE A 5 1.65 -15.27 16.97
N ALA A 6 0.91 -16.28 17.41
CA ALA A 6 0.22 -17.19 16.50
C ALA A 6 -0.75 -16.43 15.57
N SER A 7 -1.50 -15.47 16.09
CA SER A 7 -2.37 -14.59 15.29
C SER A 7 -1.57 -13.75 14.29
N LEU A 8 -0.46 -13.13 14.72
CA LEU A 8 0.40 -12.33 13.84
C LEU A 8 0.99 -13.16 12.70
N ILE A 9 1.48 -14.37 13.00
CA ILE A 9 2.00 -15.34 12.04
C ILE A 9 0.91 -15.75 11.05
N ALA A 10 -0.24 -16.18 11.55
CA ALA A 10 -1.34 -16.66 10.71
C ALA A 10 -1.81 -15.56 9.75
N MET A 11 -2.06 -14.36 10.27
CA MET A 11 -2.53 -13.22 9.49
C MET A 11 -1.49 -12.75 8.45
N THR A 12 -0.21 -12.70 8.82
CA THR A 12 0.85 -12.30 7.89
C THR A 12 1.05 -13.35 6.79
N ARG A 13 0.97 -14.64 7.14
CA ARG A 13 1.05 -15.74 6.17
C ARG A 13 -0.14 -15.73 5.21
N GLU A 14 -1.35 -15.54 5.72
CA GLU A 14 -2.56 -15.44 4.91
C GLU A 14 -2.47 -14.28 3.93
N ALA A 15 -2.09 -13.08 4.42
CA ALA A 15 -1.88 -11.92 3.56
C ALA A 15 -0.80 -12.15 2.49
N ALA A 16 0.29 -12.85 2.82
CA ALA A 16 1.33 -13.18 1.86
C ALA A 16 0.87 -14.21 0.80
N ASN A 17 0.12 -15.24 1.20
CA ASN A 17 -0.43 -16.24 0.27
C ASN A 17 -1.41 -15.62 -0.74
N HIS A 18 -2.19 -14.65 -0.27
CA HIS A 18 -3.20 -13.96 -1.07
C HIS A 18 -2.76 -12.58 -1.55
N ALA A 19 -1.46 -12.26 -1.49
CA ALA A 19 -0.97 -10.90 -1.73
C ALA A 19 -1.43 -10.32 -3.07
N ASN A 20 -1.45 -11.14 -4.14
CA ASN A 20 -1.86 -10.69 -5.47
C ASN A 20 -3.37 -10.42 -5.59
N GLU A 21 -4.18 -10.94 -4.67
CA GLU A 21 -5.63 -10.79 -4.65
C GLU A 21 -6.07 -9.61 -3.79
N LEU A 22 -5.21 -9.14 -2.89
CA LEU A 22 -5.51 -8.01 -2.01
C LEU A 22 -5.55 -6.69 -2.79
N ASP A 23 -6.60 -5.92 -2.52
CA ASP A 23 -6.73 -4.52 -2.94
C ASP A 23 -6.11 -3.56 -1.92
N ASP A 24 -6.16 -2.26 -2.23
CA ASP A 24 -5.58 -1.20 -1.41
C ASP A 24 -6.25 -1.08 -0.03
N ALA A 25 -7.57 -1.26 0.04
CA ALA A 25 -8.32 -1.17 1.30
C ALA A 25 -8.00 -2.35 2.22
N GLN A 26 -7.94 -3.57 1.67
CA GLN A 26 -7.59 -4.78 2.40
C GLN A 26 -6.14 -4.74 2.89
N LEU A 27 -5.20 -4.24 2.07
CA LEU A 27 -3.82 -4.04 2.50
C LEU A 27 -3.70 -2.99 3.61
N ALA A 28 -4.46 -1.89 3.54
CA ALA A 28 -4.48 -0.88 4.58
C ALA A 28 -5.00 -1.46 5.91
N GLN A 29 -6.13 -2.18 5.88
CA GLN A 29 -6.68 -2.84 7.05
C GLN A 29 -5.69 -3.84 7.66
N PHE A 30 -5.06 -4.67 6.83
CA PHE A 30 -4.03 -5.61 7.28
C PHE A 30 -2.89 -4.91 8.02
N VAL A 31 -2.38 -3.79 7.49
CA VAL A 31 -1.30 -3.03 8.12
C VAL A 31 -1.73 -2.49 9.48
N GLU A 32 -2.95 -1.97 9.60
CA GLU A 32 -3.49 -1.46 10.86
C GLU A 32 -3.62 -2.57 11.92
N GLU A 33 -4.23 -3.70 11.56
CA GLU A 33 -4.40 -4.86 12.44
C GLU A 33 -3.03 -5.42 12.89
N ARG A 34 -2.08 -5.51 11.94
CA ARG A 34 -0.70 -5.93 12.23
C ARG A 34 -0.02 -4.98 13.19
N GLU A 35 -0.16 -3.68 13.01
CA GLU A 35 0.46 -2.69 13.88
C GLU A 35 -0.09 -2.79 15.31
N GLN A 36 -1.40 -3.00 15.47
CA GLN A 36 -2.01 -3.20 16.78
C GLN A 36 -1.45 -4.44 17.48
N LEU A 37 -1.35 -5.58 16.78
CA LEU A 37 -0.76 -6.81 17.34
C LEU A 37 0.71 -6.62 17.72
N VAL A 38 1.50 -5.98 16.86
CA VAL A 38 2.92 -5.70 17.13
C VAL A 38 3.09 -4.77 18.32
N LYS A 39 2.24 -3.74 18.48
CA LYS A 39 2.24 -2.85 19.65
C LYS A 39 1.95 -3.62 20.95
N GLN A 40 0.92 -4.46 20.95
CA GLN A 40 0.60 -5.29 22.11
C GLN A 40 1.75 -6.25 22.45
N LEU A 41 2.36 -6.87 21.44
CA LEU A 41 3.51 -7.74 21.64
C LEU A 41 4.68 -6.98 22.25
N LYS A 42 5.06 -5.82 21.69
CA LYS A 42 6.13 -4.97 22.24
C LYS A 42 5.91 -4.62 23.70
N GLN A 43 4.69 -4.28 24.11
CA GLN A 43 4.37 -3.97 25.51
C GLN A 43 4.60 -5.17 26.42
N LEU A 44 4.25 -6.38 25.98
CA LEU A 44 4.47 -7.60 26.75
C LEU A 44 5.96 -7.98 26.82
N THR A 45 6.72 -7.80 25.73
CA THR A 45 8.14 -8.18 25.69
C THR A 45 9.05 -7.30 26.55
N VAL A 46 8.66 -6.04 26.82
CA VAL A 46 9.45 -5.11 27.65
C VAL A 46 9.65 -5.65 29.07
N HIS A 47 8.73 -6.48 29.57
CA HIS A 47 8.80 -7.07 30.91
C HIS A 47 9.62 -8.36 30.97
N LEU A 48 10.04 -8.91 29.82
CA LEU A 48 10.84 -10.14 29.76
C LEU A 48 12.34 -9.82 29.79
N PRO A 49 13.14 -10.48 30.66
CA PRO A 49 14.59 -10.45 30.59
C PRO A 49 15.11 -10.80 29.20
N GLU A 50 16.27 -10.26 28.82
CA GLU A 50 16.80 -10.43 27.47
C GLU A 50 17.17 -11.88 27.15
N ASP A 51 17.60 -12.62 28.17
CA ASP A 51 17.97 -14.04 28.15
C ASP A 51 16.80 -15.00 28.40
N ALA A 52 15.58 -14.48 28.60
CA ALA A 52 14.41 -15.30 28.80
C ALA A 52 14.20 -16.23 27.56
N PRO A 53 14.06 -17.56 27.76
CA PRO A 53 13.86 -18.51 26.66
C PRO A 53 12.67 -18.14 25.76
N GLU A 54 11.62 -17.57 26.34
CA GLU A 54 10.43 -17.10 25.64
C GLU A 54 10.78 -15.97 24.67
N ARG A 55 11.57 -14.99 25.11
CA ARG A 55 12.00 -13.85 24.29
C ARG A 55 12.90 -14.28 23.13
N LEU A 56 13.77 -15.27 23.36
CA LEU A 56 14.59 -15.89 22.31
C LEU A 56 13.71 -16.59 21.26
N ARG A 57 12.73 -17.39 21.68
CA ARG A 57 11.77 -18.03 20.78
C ARG A 57 11.02 -17.01 19.93
N TYR A 58 10.52 -15.95 20.55
CA TYR A 58 9.79 -14.89 19.85
C TYR A 58 10.65 -14.16 18.82
N ARG A 59 11.95 -14.05 19.06
CA ARG A 59 12.87 -13.45 18.08
C ARG A 59 12.96 -14.28 16.81
N GLU A 60 12.97 -15.61 16.93
CA GLU A 60 12.99 -16.50 15.77
C GLU A 60 11.66 -16.49 15.01
N ASP A 61 10.53 -16.48 15.73
CA ASP A 61 9.19 -16.32 15.12
C ASP A 61 9.10 -15.02 14.31
N MET A 62 9.69 -13.93 14.81
CA MET A 62 9.73 -12.63 14.12
C MET A 62 10.63 -12.61 12.89
N LYS A 63 11.66 -13.47 12.80
CA LYS A 63 12.47 -13.59 11.59
C LYS A 63 11.69 -14.24 10.46
N GLN A 64 10.90 -15.28 10.77
CA GLN A 64 10.07 -15.95 9.76
C GLN A 64 9.04 -15.01 9.14
N LEU A 65 8.46 -14.11 9.96
CA LEU A 65 7.56 -13.06 9.49
C LEU A 65 8.20 -12.16 8.41
N GLY A 66 9.50 -11.91 8.50
CA GLY A 66 10.22 -11.04 7.56
C GLY A 66 10.23 -11.55 6.12
N GLU A 67 10.15 -12.88 5.90
CA GLU A 67 10.08 -13.45 4.55
C GLU A 67 8.73 -13.16 3.89
N TRP A 68 7.64 -13.25 4.65
CA TRP A 68 6.30 -12.92 4.17
C TRP A 68 6.08 -11.41 4.02
N ASP A 69 6.69 -10.61 4.90
CA ASP A 69 6.66 -9.15 4.79
C ASP A 69 7.22 -8.67 3.44
N ALA A 70 8.27 -9.33 2.92
CA ALA A 70 8.84 -8.99 1.61
C ALA A 70 7.85 -9.19 0.45
N ILE A 71 7.05 -10.27 0.50
CA ILE A 71 6.02 -10.58 -0.51
C ILE A 71 4.93 -9.49 -0.48
N ILE A 72 4.43 -9.17 0.70
CA ILE A 72 3.38 -8.15 0.90
C ILE A 72 3.88 -6.77 0.46
N ALA A 73 5.11 -6.40 0.84
CA ALA A 73 5.72 -5.15 0.41
C ALA A 73 5.88 -5.07 -1.12
N GLY A 74 6.23 -6.18 -1.77
CA GLY A 74 6.28 -6.28 -3.23
C GLY A 74 4.93 -5.97 -3.88
N ARG A 75 3.83 -6.48 -3.34
CA ARG A 75 2.48 -6.15 -3.81
C ARG A 75 2.16 -4.67 -3.64
N MET A 76 2.44 -4.11 -2.47
CA MET A 76 2.19 -2.68 -2.20
C MET A 76 2.95 -1.78 -3.18
N LEU A 77 4.19 -2.13 -3.51
CA LEU A 77 4.98 -1.43 -4.52
C LEU A 77 4.37 -1.55 -5.92
N ALA A 78 3.93 -2.74 -6.32
CA ALA A 78 3.28 -2.93 -7.61
C ALA A 78 2.00 -2.09 -7.76
N LEU A 79 1.17 -2.02 -6.73
CA LEU A 79 -0.03 -1.17 -6.71
C LEU A 79 0.32 0.31 -6.80
N LYS A 80 1.37 0.74 -6.10
CA LYS A 80 1.87 2.12 -6.17
C LYS A 80 2.34 2.45 -7.60
N ASP A 81 3.10 1.57 -8.21
CA ASP A 81 3.62 1.78 -9.57
C ASP A 81 2.47 1.83 -10.59
N GLU A 82 1.47 0.95 -10.46
CA GLU A 82 0.26 1.00 -11.28
C GLU A 82 -0.48 2.34 -11.12
N ALA A 83 -0.66 2.83 -9.90
CA ALA A 83 -1.29 4.12 -9.65
C ALA A 83 -0.52 5.28 -10.32
N VAL A 84 0.82 5.28 -10.22
CA VAL A 84 1.68 6.28 -10.87
C VAL A 84 1.50 6.25 -12.39
N ASP A 85 1.49 5.06 -12.99
CA ASP A 85 1.32 4.89 -14.43
C ASP A 85 -0.04 5.40 -14.92
N GLN A 86 -1.12 5.08 -14.19
CA GLN A 86 -2.46 5.54 -14.53
C GLN A 86 -2.60 7.06 -14.40
N MET A 87 -2.00 7.67 -13.36
CA MET A 87 -1.94 9.13 -13.24
C MET A 87 -1.16 9.75 -14.40
N GLY A 88 -0.08 9.12 -14.85
CA GLY A 88 0.68 9.51 -16.04
C GLY A 88 -0.21 9.57 -17.29
N LYS A 89 -0.99 8.50 -17.53
CA LYS A 89 -1.93 8.43 -18.67
C LYS A 89 -2.99 9.53 -18.60
N ILE A 90 -3.57 9.79 -17.43
CA ILE A 90 -4.55 10.87 -17.22
C ILE A 90 -3.93 12.24 -17.57
N ASN A 91 -2.69 12.48 -17.16
CA ASN A 91 -2.00 13.73 -17.46
C ASN A 91 -1.73 13.92 -18.97
N VAL A 92 -1.37 12.84 -19.68
CA VAL A 92 -1.20 12.87 -21.14
C VAL A 92 -2.52 13.17 -21.84
N VAL A 93 -3.60 12.48 -21.47
CA VAL A 93 -4.93 12.71 -22.05
C VAL A 93 -5.40 14.14 -21.80
N ARG A 94 -5.19 14.68 -20.60
CA ARG A 94 -5.54 16.07 -20.27
C ARG A 94 -4.75 17.08 -21.12
N LYS A 95 -3.45 16.85 -21.34
CA LYS A 95 -2.62 17.68 -22.22
C LYS A 95 -3.10 17.64 -23.67
N GLN A 96 -3.42 16.45 -24.18
CA GLN A 96 -3.96 16.29 -25.54
C GLN A 96 -5.30 17.01 -25.68
N LYS A 97 -6.25 16.79 -24.75
CA LYS A 97 -7.56 17.47 -24.77
C LYS A 97 -7.41 18.99 -24.76
N ASN A 98 -6.56 19.54 -23.89
CA ASN A 98 -6.32 20.98 -23.84
C ASN A 98 -5.71 21.53 -25.14
N ALA A 99 -4.81 20.77 -25.79
CA ALA A 99 -4.23 21.18 -27.07
C ALA A 99 -5.29 21.20 -28.20
N TYR A 100 -6.15 20.17 -28.27
CA TYR A 100 -7.25 20.12 -29.23
C TYR A 100 -8.31 21.20 -28.98
N ASP A 101 -8.74 21.40 -27.74
CA ASP A 101 -9.73 22.43 -27.37
C ASP A 101 -9.18 23.85 -27.61
N SER A 102 -7.89 24.10 -27.36
CA SER A 102 -7.26 25.41 -27.62
C SER A 102 -7.09 25.70 -29.12
N GLY A 103 -6.92 24.67 -29.96
CA GLY A 103 -6.87 24.79 -31.42
C GLY A 103 -8.23 25.11 -32.03
N TYR A 104 -9.31 24.51 -31.51
CA TYR A 104 -10.68 24.81 -31.94
C TYR A 104 -11.15 26.20 -31.46
N ALA A 105 -10.79 26.61 -30.25
CA ALA A 105 -11.13 27.94 -29.73
C ALA A 105 -10.48 29.08 -30.53
N ALA A 106 -9.31 28.87 -31.14
CA ALA A 106 -8.66 29.86 -32.02
C ALA A 106 -9.20 29.86 -33.46
N ALA A 107 -9.81 28.76 -33.90
CA ALA A 107 -10.35 28.62 -35.27
C ALA A 107 -11.78 29.18 -35.42
N ASP A 108 -12.60 29.12 -34.36
CA ASP A 108 -14.01 29.55 -34.41
C ASP A 108 -14.27 30.98 -33.88
N SER A 109 -13.24 31.74 -33.47
CA SER A 109 -13.45 33.08 -32.87
C SER A 109 -13.23 34.28 -33.81
N TYR A 110 -13.13 34.09 -35.13
CA TYR A 110 -12.78 35.18 -36.08
C TYR A 110 -13.87 35.59 -37.07
N TYR A 111 -15.13 35.35 -36.76
CA TYR A 111 -16.25 35.98 -37.46
C TYR A 111 -17.27 36.41 -36.43
N PHE A 112 -17.51 37.72 -36.25
CA PHE A 112 -18.83 38.36 -36.32
C PHE A 112 -18.77 39.88 -36.08
N ASP A 113 -19.14 40.59 -37.14
CA ASP A 113 -19.81 41.89 -37.29
C ASP A 113 -19.23 43.17 -36.66
N GLN A 114 -18.54 43.97 -37.50
CA GLN A 114 -18.53 45.42 -37.34
C GLN A 114 -19.44 46.05 -38.41
N ARG A 115 -20.66 46.37 -38.00
CA ARG A 115 -21.50 47.40 -38.62
C ARG A 115 -21.85 48.45 -37.57
N LYS A 116 -21.25 49.63 -37.69
CA LYS A 116 -21.87 50.95 -37.52
C LYS A 116 -20.96 52.04 -38.04
#